data_AF-A0A522HG76-F1
#
_entry.id   AF-A0A522HG76-F1
#
_cell.length_a   1.000
_cell.length_b   1.000
_cell.length_c   1.000
_cell.angle_alpha   90.00
_cell.angle_beta   90.00
_cell.angle_gamma   90.00
#
_symmetry.space_group_name_H-M   'P 1'
#
loop_
_entity.id
_entity.type
_entity.pdbx_description
1 polymer ?
#
loop_
_entity_poly.entity_id
_entity_poly.type
_entity_poly.pdbx_seq_one_letter_code
_entity_poly.pdbx_strand_id
1 'polypeptide(L)'
;MNIGSLLDRLKWRRLQAFRRRRVASRTRPEQEPALRAELFSAEQMERHGRVLAAQHRLREHSHADLLLGRLADNEAVITDSCERLTKATRRKRRITPAGEWLLDNFYLIEEQVRTARRHLPKGYSRELPRLDNGASAGLPRVYDIALEIISHGDGRVDTASLQRFMRAYQEVTPLKLGELWAIPIMLRLALIENLRRVAARVMADWRYRGLAARWADSMTETAERDSNSVVLVVADMARSDPPMQSPFVAEMARRLQGQSPALALPLSWIEQRLSESGQSIEHLVQLEAQQQAAAQVTV
;
A
#
# COMPACT_ATOMS: atom_id res chain seq x y z
N MET A 1 -6.78 22.50 8.07
CA MET A 1 -8.12 21.85 8.06
C MET A 1 -8.37 21.22 9.43
N ASN A 2 -9.49 21.51 10.08
CA ASN A 2 -9.68 21.20 11.51
C ASN A 2 -9.96 19.69 11.71
N ILE A 3 -9.12 18.97 12.47
CA ILE A 3 -9.18 17.52 12.75
C ILE A 3 -10.55 17.09 13.34
N GLY A 4 -11.34 18.05 13.81
CA GLY A 4 -12.74 17.87 14.22
C GLY A 4 -13.70 17.50 13.07
N SER A 5 -13.60 18.13 11.89
CA SER A 5 -14.59 17.95 10.81
C SER A 5 -14.43 16.62 10.05
N LEU A 6 -13.23 16.04 10.06
CA LEU A 6 -12.92 14.72 9.52
C LEU A 6 -13.67 13.60 10.27
N LEU A 7 -13.83 13.74 11.60
CA LEU A 7 -14.46 12.68 12.41
C LEU A 7 -15.96 12.58 12.25
N ASP A 8 -16.67 13.70 12.05
CA ASP A 8 -18.12 13.65 11.89
C ASP A 8 -18.52 13.00 10.55
N ARG A 9 -17.67 13.12 9.52
CA ARG A 9 -17.84 12.38 8.26
C ARG A 9 -17.51 10.89 8.39
N LEU A 10 -16.51 10.53 9.21
CA LEU A 10 -16.09 9.14 9.46
C LEU A 10 -17.12 8.36 10.30
N LYS A 11 -17.77 9.00 11.29
CA LYS A 11 -18.77 8.35 12.16
C LYS A 11 -20.03 7.87 11.43
N TRP A 12 -20.48 8.57 10.39
CA TRP A 12 -21.73 8.26 9.66
C TRP A 12 -21.68 6.99 8.80
N ARG A 13 -20.50 6.43 8.53
CA ARG A 13 -20.33 5.28 7.61
C ARG A 13 -20.15 3.93 8.31
N ARG A 14 -20.28 3.88 9.65
CA ARG A 14 -20.09 2.68 10.49
C ARG A 14 -21.09 1.53 10.27
N LEU A 15 -22.17 1.72 9.50
CA LEU A 15 -23.24 0.72 9.39
C LEU A 15 -23.18 -0.20 8.15
N GLN A 16 -22.28 0.02 7.19
CA GLN A 16 -22.08 -0.92 6.07
C GLN A 16 -20.75 -1.71 6.12
N ALA A 17 -19.82 -1.32 7.01
CA ALA A 17 -18.46 -1.88 7.07
C ALA A 17 -18.33 -3.17 7.90
N PHE A 18 -19.36 -3.59 8.65
CA PHE A 18 -19.22 -4.70 9.61
C PHE A 18 -19.28 -6.11 8.99
N ARG A 19 -19.86 -6.28 7.79
CA ARG A 19 -20.03 -7.61 7.17
C ARG A 19 -18.93 -8.05 6.19
N ARG A 20 -18.01 -7.16 5.77
CA ARG A 20 -16.93 -7.49 4.80
C ARG A 20 -15.53 -7.66 5.41
N ARG A 21 -15.42 -7.49 6.73
CA ARG A 21 -14.17 -7.64 7.50
C ARG A 21 -13.53 -9.04 7.45
N ARG A 22 -14.23 -10.06 6.91
CA ARG A 22 -13.73 -11.46 6.79
C ARG A 22 -12.99 -11.79 5.48
N VAL A 23 -13.11 -10.97 4.44
CA VAL A 23 -12.42 -11.21 3.15
C VAL A 23 -11.08 -10.49 3.11
N ALA A 24 -11.04 -9.22 3.56
CA ALA A 24 -9.80 -8.45 3.74
C ALA A 24 -8.87 -8.98 4.84
N SER A 25 -9.30 -9.97 5.64
CA SER A 25 -8.47 -10.63 6.66
C SER A 25 -7.73 -11.86 6.14
N ARG A 26 -7.98 -12.33 4.91
CA ARG A 26 -7.33 -13.54 4.35
C ARG A 26 -6.07 -13.21 3.55
N THR A 27 -5.95 -12.01 2.98
CA THR A 27 -4.68 -11.48 2.50
C THR A 27 -4.14 -10.52 3.55
N ARG A 28 -2.88 -10.66 3.98
CA ARG A 28 -2.23 -9.63 4.79
C ARG A 28 -2.04 -8.43 3.85
N PRO A 29 -2.83 -7.34 3.94
CA PRO A 29 -2.78 -6.26 2.95
C PRO A 29 -1.41 -5.57 2.94
N GLU A 30 -0.69 -5.70 4.05
CA GLU A 30 0.67 -5.25 4.32
C GLU A 30 1.75 -5.98 3.51
N GLN A 31 1.44 -7.17 2.96
CA GLN A 31 2.35 -7.98 2.16
C GLN A 31 2.17 -7.78 0.65
N GLU A 32 1.12 -7.08 0.23
CA GLU A 32 0.93 -6.75 -1.18
C GLU A 32 1.81 -5.54 -1.53
N PRO A 33 2.83 -5.69 -2.40
CA PRO A 33 3.67 -4.56 -2.80
C PRO A 33 2.79 -3.52 -3.50
N ALA A 34 3.21 -2.25 -3.41
CA ALA A 34 2.65 -1.17 -4.22
C ALA A 34 2.73 -1.57 -5.71
N LEU A 35 1.80 -1.08 -6.53
CA LEU A 35 1.83 -1.28 -7.97
C LEU A 35 2.98 -0.45 -8.53
N ARG A 36 4.17 -1.07 -8.58
CA ARG A 36 5.41 -0.50 -9.09
C ARG A 36 6.16 -1.57 -9.86
N ALA A 37 6.50 -1.23 -11.09
CA ALA A 37 7.37 -1.99 -11.95
C ALA A 37 8.53 -1.09 -12.41
N GLU A 38 9.40 -1.60 -13.27
CA GLU A 38 10.43 -0.80 -13.91
C GLU A 38 9.79 0.39 -14.66
N LEU A 39 10.34 1.59 -14.49
CA LEU A 39 9.77 2.78 -15.14
C LEU A 39 10.06 2.75 -16.63
N PHE A 40 9.02 2.90 -17.44
CA PHE A 40 9.13 2.88 -18.89
C PHE A 40 9.08 4.29 -19.47
N SER A 41 9.99 4.56 -20.40
CA SER A 41 9.88 5.67 -21.34
C SER A 41 8.65 5.51 -22.23
N ALA A 42 8.24 6.57 -22.94
CA ALA A 42 7.11 6.48 -23.87
C ALA A 42 7.31 5.42 -24.97
N GLU A 43 8.55 5.18 -25.41
CA GLU A 43 8.88 4.15 -26.39
C GLU A 43 8.82 2.74 -25.78
N GLN A 44 9.33 2.56 -24.56
CA GLN A 44 9.21 1.29 -23.84
C GLN A 44 7.75 0.95 -23.55
N MET A 45 6.95 1.95 -23.17
CA MET A 45 5.52 1.81 -22.94
C MET A 45 4.78 1.40 -24.23
N GLU A 46 5.14 1.97 -25.37
CA GLU A 46 4.60 1.57 -26.68
C GLU A 46 4.92 0.10 -27.02
N ARG A 47 6.18 -0.32 -26.85
CA ARG A 47 6.59 -1.73 -27.06
C ARG A 47 5.85 -2.67 -26.10
N HIS A 48 5.71 -2.26 -24.84
CA HIS A 48 4.97 -3.00 -23.82
C HIS A 48 3.51 -3.20 -24.22
N GLY A 49 2.86 -2.17 -24.77
CA GLY A 49 1.48 -2.26 -25.27
C GLY A 49 1.29 -3.36 -26.31
N ARG A 50 2.23 -3.53 -27.24
CA ARG A 50 2.19 -4.62 -28.25
C ARG A 50 2.35 -5.99 -27.61
N VAL A 51 3.32 -6.11 -26.69
CA VAL A 51 3.60 -7.38 -25.99
C VAL A 51 2.40 -7.79 -25.15
N LEU A 52 1.82 -6.87 -24.38
CA LEU A 52 0.65 -7.11 -23.55
C LEU A 52 -0.55 -7.55 -24.39
N ALA A 53 -0.80 -6.86 -25.51
CA ALA A 53 -1.89 -7.21 -26.41
C ALA A 53 -1.77 -8.64 -26.98
N ALA A 54 -0.55 -9.10 -27.27
CA ALA A 54 -0.30 -10.46 -27.76
C ALA A 54 -0.51 -11.53 -26.67
N GLN A 55 -0.36 -11.17 -25.40
CA GLN A 55 -0.54 -12.09 -24.27
C GLN A 55 -2.00 -12.20 -23.81
N HIS A 56 -2.78 -11.14 -23.99
CA HIS A 56 -4.18 -11.09 -23.57
C HIS A 56 -5.05 -12.08 -24.33
N ARG A 57 -5.64 -13.01 -23.59
CA ARG A 57 -6.65 -13.94 -24.10
C ARG A 57 -7.97 -13.70 -23.40
N LEU A 58 -9.05 -13.70 -24.18
CA LEU A 58 -10.36 -13.31 -23.68
C LEU A 58 -11.23 -14.52 -23.37
N ARG A 59 -11.96 -14.41 -22.28
CA ARG A 59 -12.99 -15.36 -21.90
C ARG A 59 -14.25 -15.15 -22.74
N GLU A 60 -14.81 -16.24 -23.28
CA GLU A 60 -16.02 -16.19 -24.14
C GLU A 60 -17.30 -15.77 -23.39
N HIS A 61 -17.46 -16.18 -22.12
CA HIS A 61 -18.68 -15.93 -21.35
C HIS A 61 -18.34 -15.50 -19.92
N SER A 62 -18.74 -14.29 -19.52
CA SER A 62 -18.60 -13.84 -18.13
C SER A 62 -19.51 -12.67 -17.78
N HIS A 63 -20.20 -12.79 -16.63
CA HIS A 63 -21.14 -11.79 -16.10
C HIS A 63 -20.84 -11.37 -14.65
N ALA A 64 -19.69 -11.75 -14.10
CA ALA A 64 -19.35 -11.45 -12.70
C ALA A 64 -18.74 -10.05 -12.55
N ASP A 65 -19.36 -9.17 -11.77
CA ASP A 65 -18.78 -7.86 -11.41
C ASP A 65 -17.86 -8.00 -10.19
N LEU A 66 -16.55 -8.01 -10.45
CA LEU A 66 -15.50 -8.11 -9.43
C LEU A 66 -14.95 -6.73 -9.02
N LEU A 67 -15.05 -5.71 -9.89
CA LEU A 67 -14.40 -4.42 -9.68
C LEU A 67 -15.14 -3.56 -8.67
N LEU A 68 -16.48 -3.57 -8.64
CA LEU A 68 -17.21 -2.82 -7.61
C LEU A 68 -17.03 -3.43 -6.21
N GLY A 69 -16.91 -4.76 -6.13
CA GLY A 69 -16.54 -5.46 -4.90
C GLY A 69 -15.17 -5.00 -4.42
N ARG A 70 -14.17 -5.05 -5.31
CA ARG A 70 -12.79 -4.64 -5.00
C ARG A 70 -12.69 -3.16 -4.64
N LEU A 71 -13.39 -2.27 -5.34
CA LEU A 71 -13.43 -0.84 -5.01
C LEU A 71 -13.97 -0.59 -3.60
N ALA A 72 -14.98 -1.34 -3.16
CA ALA A 72 -15.51 -1.22 -1.81
C ALA A 72 -14.52 -1.73 -0.75
N ASP A 73 -13.78 -2.81 -1.05
CA ASP A 73 -12.72 -3.30 -0.17
C ASP A 73 -11.56 -2.29 -0.09
N ASN A 74 -11.23 -1.63 -1.21
CA ASN A 74 -10.24 -0.57 -1.27
C ASN A 74 -10.63 0.64 -0.42
N GLU A 75 -11.88 1.11 -0.56
CA GLU A 75 -12.44 2.18 0.29
C GLU A 75 -12.35 1.83 1.78
N ALA A 76 -12.68 0.58 2.15
CA ALA A 76 -12.68 0.14 3.53
C ALA A 76 -11.27 0.16 4.15
N VAL A 77 -10.25 -0.33 3.44
CA VAL A 77 -8.86 -0.35 3.93
C VAL A 77 -8.29 1.06 4.05
N ILE A 78 -8.52 1.93 3.06
CA ILE A 78 -8.07 3.33 3.12
C ILE A 78 -8.75 4.05 4.29
N THR A 79 -10.06 3.87 4.47
CA THR A 79 -10.81 4.48 5.56
C THR A 79 -10.32 4.01 6.93
N ASP A 80 -10.14 2.70 7.16
CA ASP A 80 -9.61 2.17 8.43
C ASP A 80 -8.19 2.70 8.72
N SER A 81 -7.35 2.85 7.68
CA SER A 81 -6.01 3.43 7.81
C SER A 81 -6.09 4.88 8.29
N CYS A 82 -6.91 5.71 7.65
CA CYS A 82 -7.09 7.11 8.04
C CYS A 82 -7.70 7.27 9.44
N GLU A 83 -8.66 6.42 9.83
CA GLU A 83 -9.24 6.43 11.18
C GLU A 83 -8.18 6.16 12.25
N ARG A 84 -7.31 5.16 12.01
CA ARG A 84 -6.24 4.79 12.94
C ARG A 84 -5.17 5.87 13.04
N LEU A 85 -4.74 6.43 11.91
CA LEU A 85 -3.78 7.55 11.88
C LEU A 85 -4.35 8.78 12.59
N THR A 86 -5.62 9.13 12.35
CA THR A 86 -6.29 10.23 13.06
C THR A 86 -6.29 10.02 14.59
N LYS A 87 -6.57 8.80 15.05
CA LYS A 87 -6.52 8.45 16.47
C LYS A 87 -5.09 8.53 17.03
N ALA A 88 -4.08 8.18 16.23
CA ALA A 88 -2.68 8.30 16.62
C ALA A 88 -2.26 9.77 16.80
N THR A 89 -2.58 10.64 15.84
CA THR A 89 -2.29 12.09 15.91
C THR A 89 -2.96 12.74 17.12
N ARG A 90 -4.21 12.37 17.42
CA ARG A 90 -4.92 12.85 18.64
C ARG A 90 -4.24 12.45 19.94
N ARG A 91 -3.58 11.29 19.96
CA ARG A 91 -2.78 10.81 21.10
C ARG A 91 -1.35 11.34 21.07
N LYS A 92 -1.04 12.34 20.24
CA LYS A 92 0.29 12.91 20.03
C LYS A 92 1.35 11.86 19.66
N ARG A 93 0.93 10.75 19.05
CA ARG A 93 1.86 9.75 18.53
C ARG A 93 2.37 10.21 17.17
N ARG A 94 3.68 10.08 16.96
CA ARG A 94 4.30 10.40 15.68
C ARG A 94 3.72 9.52 14.58
N ILE A 95 3.34 10.14 13.47
CA ILE A 95 2.98 9.46 12.23
C ILE A 95 4.05 9.74 11.19
N THR A 96 4.09 8.92 10.14
CA THR A 96 5.04 9.11 9.05
C THR A 96 4.57 10.22 8.11
N PRO A 97 5.46 10.87 7.34
CA PRO A 97 5.05 11.87 6.35
C PRO A 97 4.02 11.34 5.34
N ALA A 98 4.17 10.08 4.90
CA ALA A 98 3.18 9.43 4.03
C ALA A 98 1.81 9.24 4.72
N GLY A 99 1.81 9.00 6.04
CA GLY A 99 0.58 8.97 6.84
C GLY A 99 -0.08 10.34 6.99
N GLU A 100 0.71 11.42 7.11
CA GLU A 100 0.21 12.80 7.11
C GLU A 100 -0.44 13.15 5.77
N TRP A 101 0.26 12.90 4.67
CA TRP A 101 -0.27 13.11 3.32
C TRP A 101 -1.60 12.37 3.12
N LEU A 102 -1.69 11.11 3.58
CA LEU A 102 -2.91 10.31 3.43
C LEU A 102 -4.09 10.93 4.18
N LEU A 103 -3.85 11.51 5.36
CA LEU A 103 -4.88 12.22 6.12
C LEU A 103 -5.29 13.52 5.45
N ASP A 104 -4.31 14.30 4.99
CA ASP A 104 -4.55 15.60 4.35
C ASP A 104 -5.36 15.45 3.05
N ASN A 105 -5.13 14.37 2.31
CA ASN A 105 -5.77 14.10 1.02
C ASN A 105 -7.00 13.18 1.11
N PHE A 106 -7.39 12.72 2.30
CA PHE A 106 -8.46 11.72 2.45
C PHE A 106 -9.79 12.13 1.79
N TYR A 107 -10.15 13.41 1.87
CA TYR A 107 -11.40 13.92 1.27
C TYR A 107 -11.41 13.79 -0.26
N LEU A 108 -10.26 14.03 -0.91
CA LEU A 108 -10.11 13.92 -2.36
C LEU A 108 -10.22 12.45 -2.77
N ILE A 109 -9.62 11.56 -1.99
CA ILE A 109 -9.68 10.12 -2.21
C ILE A 109 -11.13 9.61 -2.10
N GLU A 110 -11.86 10.05 -1.07
CA GLU A 110 -13.29 9.72 -0.93
C GLU A 110 -14.11 10.18 -2.14
N GLU A 111 -13.81 11.38 -2.66
CA GLU A 111 -14.46 11.89 -3.86
C GLU A 111 -14.14 11.03 -5.09
N GLN A 112 -12.88 10.65 -5.29
CA GLN A 112 -12.49 9.77 -6.40
C GLN A 112 -13.18 8.39 -6.32
N VAL A 113 -13.32 7.82 -5.12
CA VAL A 113 -14.06 6.56 -4.92
C VAL A 113 -15.54 6.71 -5.29
N ARG A 114 -16.19 7.81 -4.88
CA ARG A 114 -17.60 8.08 -5.20
C ARG A 114 -17.80 8.28 -6.70
N THR A 115 -16.94 9.06 -7.33
CA THR A 115 -16.94 9.29 -8.78
C THR A 115 -16.71 7.99 -9.53
N ALA A 116 -15.75 7.16 -9.08
CA ALA A 116 -15.48 5.87 -9.70
C ALA A 116 -16.70 4.94 -9.66
N ARG A 117 -17.39 4.89 -8.52
CA ARG A 117 -18.61 4.08 -8.37
C ARG A 117 -19.76 4.57 -9.24
N ARG A 118 -19.90 5.89 -9.46
CA ARG A 118 -20.92 6.46 -10.34
C ARG A 118 -20.64 6.18 -11.82
N HIS A 119 -19.37 6.27 -12.22
CA HIS A 119 -18.96 6.09 -13.62
C HIS A 119 -18.73 4.62 -14.01
N LEU A 120 -18.79 3.68 -13.07
CA LEU A 120 -18.82 2.24 -13.36
C LEU A 120 -20.15 1.60 -12.92
N PRO A 121 -21.27 1.83 -13.64
CA PRO A 121 -22.50 1.08 -13.41
C PRO A 121 -22.30 -0.43 -13.53
N LYS A 122 -23.02 -1.21 -12.73
CA LYS A 122 -22.95 -2.69 -12.74
C LYS A 122 -23.17 -3.30 -14.12
N GLY A 123 -24.14 -2.80 -14.87
CA GLY A 123 -24.43 -3.29 -16.23
C GLY A 123 -23.22 -3.13 -17.14
N TYR A 124 -22.68 -1.91 -17.20
CA TYR A 124 -21.51 -1.60 -18.00
C TYR A 124 -20.28 -2.44 -17.60
N SER A 125 -20.00 -2.63 -16.31
CA SER A 125 -18.89 -3.47 -15.84
C SER A 125 -19.00 -4.93 -16.29
N ARG A 126 -20.22 -5.45 -16.42
CA ARG A 126 -20.47 -6.84 -16.85
C ARG A 126 -20.26 -7.04 -18.35
N GLU A 127 -20.45 -6.00 -19.16
CA GLU A 127 -20.31 -6.06 -20.62
C GLU A 127 -18.86 -5.97 -21.09
N LEU A 128 -17.93 -5.57 -20.22
CA LEU A 128 -16.52 -5.44 -20.57
C LEU A 128 -15.87 -6.82 -20.79
N PRO A 129 -15.12 -7.03 -21.89
CA PRO A 129 -14.36 -8.24 -22.14
C PRO A 129 -13.33 -8.51 -21.04
N ARG A 130 -13.22 -9.78 -20.62
CA ARG A 130 -12.40 -10.21 -19.49
C ARG A 130 -11.31 -11.15 -19.93
N LEU A 131 -10.20 -11.12 -19.20
CA LEU A 131 -9.08 -12.00 -19.42
C LEU A 131 -9.39 -13.42 -18.94
N ASP A 132 -8.89 -14.41 -19.67
CA ASP A 132 -8.93 -15.82 -19.26
C ASP A 132 -7.64 -16.26 -18.52
N ASN A 133 -6.56 -15.50 -18.69
CA ASN A 133 -5.21 -15.83 -18.27
C ASN A 133 -4.53 -14.67 -17.50
N GLY A 134 -3.34 -14.95 -16.96
CA GLY A 134 -2.51 -13.98 -16.25
C GLY A 134 -2.98 -13.66 -14.83
N ALA A 135 -2.30 -12.71 -14.19
CA ALA A 135 -2.61 -12.27 -12.82
C ALA A 135 -4.00 -11.61 -12.72
N SER A 136 -4.49 -11.05 -13.83
CA SER A 136 -5.79 -10.40 -13.94
C SER A 136 -6.88 -11.31 -14.54
N ALA A 137 -6.69 -12.63 -14.53
CA ALA A 137 -7.70 -13.58 -15.00
C ALA A 137 -9.06 -13.33 -14.32
N GLY A 138 -10.11 -13.20 -15.13
CA GLY A 138 -11.47 -12.88 -14.68
C GLY A 138 -11.78 -11.38 -14.52
N LEU A 139 -10.78 -10.50 -14.57
CA LEU A 139 -10.95 -9.05 -14.58
C LEU A 139 -11.10 -8.51 -16.01
N PRO A 140 -11.74 -7.34 -16.21
CA PRO A 140 -11.79 -6.70 -17.51
C PRO A 140 -10.38 -6.43 -18.05
N ARG A 141 -10.10 -6.72 -19.32
CA ARG A 141 -8.76 -6.50 -19.87
C ARG A 141 -8.31 -5.03 -19.79
N VAL A 142 -9.27 -4.11 -19.92
CA VAL A 142 -9.04 -2.66 -19.78
C VAL A 142 -8.62 -2.26 -18.37
N TYR A 143 -8.97 -3.06 -17.36
CA TYR A 143 -8.48 -2.86 -16.00
C TYR A 143 -7.02 -3.29 -15.88
N ASP A 144 -6.65 -4.42 -16.49
CA ASP A 144 -5.27 -4.88 -16.55
C ASP A 144 -4.36 -3.89 -17.29
N ILE A 145 -4.78 -3.39 -18.46
CA ILE A 145 -4.12 -2.30 -19.17
C ILE A 145 -3.86 -1.09 -18.24
N ALA A 146 -4.86 -0.70 -17.45
CA ALA A 146 -4.70 0.40 -16.51
C ALA A 146 -3.70 0.06 -15.38
N LEU A 147 -3.68 -1.16 -14.86
CA LEU A 147 -2.70 -1.60 -13.87
C LEU A 147 -1.27 -1.52 -14.43
N GLU A 148 -1.06 -1.98 -15.66
CA GLU A 148 0.24 -1.97 -16.34
C GLU A 148 0.75 -0.53 -16.53
N ILE A 149 -0.11 0.36 -17.03
CA ILE A 149 0.23 1.78 -17.22
C ILE A 149 0.60 2.45 -15.89
N ILE A 150 -0.18 2.19 -14.83
CA ILE A 150 0.10 2.76 -13.50
C ILE A 150 1.37 2.19 -12.90
N SER A 151 1.64 0.90 -13.07
CA SER A 151 2.81 0.22 -12.51
C SER A 151 4.10 0.69 -13.15
N HIS A 152 4.12 0.88 -14.46
CA HIS A 152 5.28 1.35 -15.23
C HIS A 152 5.41 2.89 -15.30
N GLY A 153 4.37 3.62 -14.89
CA GLY A 153 4.33 5.10 -14.85
C GLY A 153 4.51 5.72 -13.46
N ASP A 154 4.75 4.92 -12.42
CA ASP A 154 4.77 5.35 -11.00
C ASP A 154 3.51 6.12 -10.58
N GLY A 155 2.34 5.71 -11.08
CA GLY A 155 1.08 6.43 -10.85
C GLY A 155 0.90 7.73 -11.66
N ARG A 156 1.91 8.17 -12.42
CA ARG A 156 1.81 9.32 -13.32
C ARG A 156 1.33 8.87 -14.69
N VAL A 157 0.23 9.46 -15.15
CA VAL A 157 -0.33 9.18 -16.47
C VAL A 157 -0.07 10.37 -17.39
N ASP A 158 0.91 10.22 -18.27
CA ASP A 158 1.13 11.15 -19.38
C ASP A 158 0.19 10.82 -20.55
N THR A 159 -0.42 11.85 -21.14
CA THR A 159 -1.41 11.65 -22.21
C THR A 159 -0.76 11.15 -23.49
N ALA A 160 0.45 11.63 -23.82
CA ALA A 160 1.14 11.21 -25.04
C ALA A 160 1.61 9.75 -24.94
N SER A 161 2.15 9.35 -23.80
CA SER A 161 2.51 7.95 -23.50
C SER A 161 1.29 7.03 -23.51
N LEU A 162 0.18 7.44 -22.89
CA LEU A 162 -1.08 6.70 -22.92
C LEU A 162 -1.58 6.50 -24.35
N GLN A 163 -1.58 7.55 -25.18
CA GLN A 163 -2.00 7.45 -26.58
C GLN A 163 -1.13 6.48 -27.39
N ARG A 164 0.19 6.53 -27.21
CA ARG A 164 1.12 5.60 -27.87
C ARG A 164 0.88 4.16 -27.43
N PHE A 165 0.74 3.92 -26.13
CA PHE A 165 0.41 2.61 -25.59
C PHE A 165 -0.89 2.07 -26.21
N MET A 166 -1.95 2.86 -26.19
CA MET A 166 -3.27 2.44 -26.67
C MET A 166 -3.29 2.19 -28.17
N ARG A 167 -2.52 2.95 -28.95
CA ARG A 167 -2.36 2.72 -30.39
C ARG A 167 -1.62 1.42 -30.65
N ALA A 168 -0.48 1.23 -30.00
CA ALA A 168 0.35 0.04 -30.17
C ALA A 168 -0.37 -1.24 -29.71
N TYR A 169 -1.12 -1.18 -28.62
CA TYR A 169 -1.97 -2.28 -28.19
C TYR A 169 -3.00 -2.67 -29.27
N GLN A 170 -3.67 -1.67 -29.86
CA GLN A 170 -4.70 -1.88 -30.87
C GLN A 170 -4.19 -2.30 -32.25
N GLU A 171 -2.89 -2.12 -32.54
CA GLU A 171 -2.24 -2.70 -33.72
C GLU A 171 -2.26 -4.24 -33.69
N VAL A 172 -2.28 -4.84 -32.50
CA VAL A 172 -2.30 -6.29 -32.30
C VAL A 172 -3.72 -6.78 -32.06
N THR A 173 -4.45 -6.18 -31.11
CA THR A 173 -5.83 -6.59 -30.79
C THR A 173 -6.73 -5.35 -30.66
N PRO A 174 -7.73 -5.18 -31.54
CA PRO A 174 -8.68 -4.08 -31.46
C PRO A 174 -9.47 -4.09 -30.16
N LEU A 175 -9.67 -2.89 -29.59
CA LEU A 175 -10.53 -2.69 -28.43
C LEU A 175 -11.92 -2.27 -28.88
N LYS A 176 -12.94 -2.73 -28.17
CA LYS A 176 -14.31 -2.29 -28.42
C LYS A 176 -14.48 -0.83 -28.02
N LEU A 177 -15.46 -0.14 -28.61
CA LEU A 177 -15.77 1.24 -28.21
C LEU A 177 -16.06 1.34 -26.71
N GLY A 178 -16.85 0.41 -26.17
CA GLY A 178 -17.12 0.33 -24.73
C GLY A 178 -15.86 0.12 -23.88
N GLU A 179 -14.79 -0.47 -24.40
CA GLU A 179 -13.51 -0.62 -23.70
C GLU A 179 -12.73 0.69 -23.67
N LEU A 180 -12.70 1.44 -24.78
CA LEU A 180 -12.05 2.74 -24.85
C LEU A 180 -12.70 3.76 -23.91
N TRP A 181 -14.04 3.76 -23.83
CA TRP A 181 -14.78 4.59 -22.88
C TRP A 181 -14.51 4.22 -21.41
N ALA A 182 -14.08 2.98 -21.15
CA ALA A 182 -13.76 2.53 -19.80
C ALA A 182 -12.38 2.99 -19.32
N ILE A 183 -11.45 3.38 -20.22
CA ILE A 183 -10.07 3.71 -19.85
C ILE A 183 -9.99 4.74 -18.70
N PRO A 184 -10.71 5.88 -18.74
CA PRO A 184 -10.61 6.87 -17.67
C PRO A 184 -11.06 6.34 -16.31
N ILE A 185 -12.07 5.46 -16.28
CA ILE A 185 -12.53 4.86 -15.03
C ILE A 185 -11.60 3.75 -14.56
N MET A 186 -11.03 2.96 -15.47
CA MET A 186 -10.05 1.92 -15.13
C MET A 186 -8.77 2.49 -14.52
N LEU A 187 -8.25 3.60 -15.07
CA LEU A 187 -7.11 4.31 -14.51
C LEU A 187 -7.40 4.79 -13.07
N ARG A 188 -8.60 5.35 -12.82
CA ARG A 188 -9.01 5.74 -11.47
C ARG A 188 -9.07 4.54 -10.51
N LEU A 189 -9.63 3.41 -10.94
CA LEU A 189 -9.68 2.20 -10.12
C LEU A 189 -8.29 1.64 -9.82
N ALA A 190 -7.38 1.66 -10.80
CA ALA A 190 -5.99 1.23 -10.64
C ALA A 190 -5.22 2.14 -9.67
N LEU A 191 -5.42 3.46 -9.75
CA LEU A 191 -4.83 4.41 -8.80
C LEU A 191 -5.37 4.21 -7.38
N ILE A 192 -6.68 4.00 -7.21
CA ILE A 192 -7.28 3.70 -5.90
C ILE A 192 -6.75 2.37 -5.33
N GLU A 193 -6.57 1.36 -6.19
CA GLU A 193 -5.94 0.09 -5.81
C GLU A 193 -4.49 0.29 -5.36
N ASN A 194 -3.70 1.09 -6.07
CA ASN A 194 -2.33 1.41 -5.69
C ASN A 194 -2.29 2.15 -4.33
N LEU A 195 -3.14 3.16 -4.19
CA LEU A 195 -3.26 3.94 -2.96
C LEU A 195 -3.65 3.06 -1.76
N ARG A 196 -4.55 2.08 -1.96
CA ARG A 196 -4.88 1.11 -0.91
C ARG A 196 -3.63 0.33 -0.46
N ARG A 197 -2.78 -0.12 -1.39
CA ARG A 197 -1.53 -0.84 -1.08
C ARG A 197 -0.57 0.05 -0.30
N VAL A 198 -0.41 1.29 -0.73
CA VAL A 198 0.41 2.30 -0.03
C VAL A 198 -0.12 2.55 1.38
N ALA A 199 -1.43 2.77 1.55
CA ALA A 199 -2.05 2.98 2.86
C ALA A 199 -1.85 1.78 3.80
N ALA A 200 -2.03 0.55 3.29
CA ALA A 200 -1.79 -0.67 4.06
C ALA A 200 -0.32 -0.78 4.53
N ARG A 201 0.64 -0.44 3.66
CA ARG A 201 2.06 -0.43 4.01
C ARG A 201 2.39 0.63 5.06
N VAL A 202 1.92 1.87 4.86
CA VAL A 202 2.09 2.96 5.85
C VAL A 202 1.57 2.55 7.23
N MET A 203 0.43 1.85 7.27
CA MET A 203 -0.13 1.32 8.51
C MET A 203 0.72 0.19 9.14
N ALA A 204 1.28 -0.70 8.33
CA ALA A 204 2.18 -1.75 8.79
C ALA A 204 3.45 -1.16 9.40
N ASP A 205 4.09 -0.24 8.67
CA ASP A 205 5.32 0.46 9.09
C ASP A 205 5.08 1.23 10.39
N TRP A 206 3.95 1.95 10.47
CA TRP A 206 3.56 2.66 11.69
C TRP A 206 3.37 1.70 12.88
N ARG A 207 2.78 0.52 12.66
CA ARG A 207 2.59 -0.49 13.71
C ARG A 207 3.94 -1.06 14.17
N TYR A 208 4.85 -1.34 13.26
CA TYR A 208 6.18 -1.85 13.54
C TYR A 208 7.03 -0.84 14.32
N ARG A 209 7.06 0.43 13.89
CA ARG A 209 7.71 1.51 14.65
C ARG A 209 7.08 1.68 16.03
N GLY A 210 5.76 1.61 16.11
CA GLY A 210 5.05 1.71 17.39
C GLY A 210 5.39 0.55 18.34
N LEU A 211 5.67 -0.65 17.83
CA LEU A 211 6.13 -1.79 18.62
C LEU A 211 7.57 -1.60 19.07
N ALA A 212 8.48 -1.22 18.17
CA ALA A 212 9.86 -0.89 18.48
C ALA A 212 9.97 0.19 19.55
N ALA A 213 9.19 1.28 19.42
CA ALA A 213 9.15 2.36 20.40
C ALA A 213 8.79 1.85 21.81
N ARG A 214 7.81 0.95 21.94
CA ARG A 214 7.43 0.40 23.26
C ARG A 214 8.53 -0.44 23.88
N TRP A 215 9.20 -1.27 23.07
CA TRP A 215 10.32 -2.09 23.55
C TRP A 215 11.50 -1.21 23.95
N ALA A 216 11.87 -0.24 23.11
CA ALA A 216 12.93 0.70 23.40
C ALA A 216 12.65 1.52 24.66
N ASP A 217 11.43 2.05 24.82
CA ASP A 217 11.04 2.81 26.01
C ASP A 217 11.13 1.94 27.28
N SER A 218 10.67 0.68 27.21
CA SER A 218 10.79 -0.27 28.32
C SER A 218 12.25 -0.61 28.65
N MET A 219 13.11 -0.73 27.65
CA MET A 219 14.54 -1.01 27.85
C MET A 219 15.27 0.19 28.44
N THR A 220 15.00 1.39 27.96
CA THR A 220 15.59 2.63 28.50
C THR A 220 15.16 2.85 29.94
N GLU A 221 13.86 2.75 30.25
CA GLU A 221 13.34 2.89 31.62
C GLU A 221 13.93 1.83 32.56
N THR A 222 14.13 0.60 32.07
CA THR A 222 14.78 -0.46 32.85
C THR A 222 16.26 -0.17 33.04
N ALA A 223 16.98 0.28 32.00
CA ALA A 223 18.40 0.61 32.08
C ALA A 223 18.69 1.72 33.10
N GLU A 224 17.80 2.73 33.19
CA GLU A 224 17.86 3.83 34.15
C GLU A 224 17.62 3.38 35.60
N ARG A 225 16.75 2.38 35.82
CA ARG A 225 16.42 1.86 37.16
C ARG A 225 17.38 0.77 37.64
N ASP A 226 17.59 -0.23 36.78
CA ASP A 226 18.45 -1.38 37.01
C ASP A 226 18.96 -1.92 35.67
N SER A 227 20.20 -1.56 35.33
CA SER A 227 20.86 -1.97 34.09
C SER A 227 20.95 -3.49 33.92
N ASN A 228 21.02 -4.28 35.00
CA ASN A 228 21.08 -5.74 34.89
C ASN A 228 19.73 -6.35 34.47
N SER A 229 18.61 -5.68 34.77
CA SER A 229 17.27 -6.15 34.42
C SER A 229 16.92 -5.98 32.94
N VAL A 230 17.72 -5.24 32.16
CA VAL A 230 17.49 -5.06 30.70
C VAL A 230 17.48 -6.40 29.96
N VAL A 231 18.27 -7.38 30.41
CA VAL A 231 18.30 -8.74 29.82
C VAL A 231 16.93 -9.42 29.87
N LEU A 232 16.13 -9.17 30.90
CA LEU A 232 14.79 -9.75 31.03
C LEU A 232 13.84 -9.16 29.99
N VAL A 233 13.92 -7.85 29.76
CA VAL A 233 13.13 -7.15 28.73
C VAL A 233 13.52 -7.62 27.34
N VAL A 234 14.82 -7.83 27.07
CA VAL A 234 15.30 -8.40 25.80
C VAL A 234 14.78 -9.83 25.63
N ALA A 235 14.76 -10.64 26.68
CA ALA A 235 14.23 -12.00 26.62
C ALA A 235 12.72 -12.03 26.37
N ASP A 236 11.95 -11.12 26.99
CA ASP A 236 10.51 -10.96 26.72
C ASP A 236 10.26 -10.52 25.27
N MET A 237 11.05 -9.57 24.78
CA MET A 237 11.01 -9.15 23.39
C MET A 237 11.30 -10.33 22.47
N ALA A 238 12.37 -11.08 22.72
CA ALA A 238 12.74 -12.26 21.93
C ALA A 238 11.62 -13.31 21.89
N ARG A 239 10.95 -13.56 23.03
CA ARG A 239 9.80 -14.47 23.12
C ARG A 239 8.58 -14.01 22.32
N SER A 240 8.41 -12.69 22.16
CA SER A 240 7.28 -12.12 21.42
C SER A 240 7.39 -12.24 19.89
N ASP A 241 8.53 -12.74 19.39
CA ASP A 241 8.86 -12.90 17.97
C ASP A 241 8.56 -11.63 17.13
N PRO A 242 9.28 -10.51 17.41
CA PRO A 242 8.99 -9.25 16.77
C PRO A 242 9.36 -9.31 15.28
N PRO A 243 8.58 -8.63 14.42
CA PRO A 243 8.84 -8.60 12.99
C PRO A 243 10.16 -7.84 12.74
N MET A 244 11.23 -8.55 12.38
CA MET A 244 12.56 -8.03 12.00
C MET A 244 12.52 -7.29 10.64
N GLN A 245 11.57 -6.38 10.50
CA GLN A 245 11.36 -5.56 9.31
C GLN A 245 12.09 -4.22 9.49
N SER A 246 12.46 -3.62 8.36
CA SER A 246 13.12 -2.31 8.26
C SER A 246 12.58 -1.24 9.23
N PRO A 247 11.26 -0.98 9.33
CA PRO A 247 10.74 0.05 10.24
C PRO A 247 10.93 -0.27 11.73
N PHE A 248 10.91 -1.55 12.10
CA PHE A 248 11.13 -1.98 13.49
C PHE A 248 12.61 -1.80 13.87
N VAL A 249 13.51 -2.35 13.05
CA VAL A 249 14.96 -2.32 13.29
C VAL A 249 15.49 -0.89 13.30
N ALA A 250 15.08 -0.06 12.33
CA ALA A 250 15.50 1.33 12.28
C ALA A 250 15.06 2.15 13.49
N GLU A 251 13.85 1.92 14.01
CA GLU A 251 13.37 2.62 15.20
C GLU A 251 14.07 2.12 16.48
N MET A 252 14.39 0.82 16.58
CA MET A 252 15.20 0.26 17.67
C MET A 252 16.62 0.86 17.67
N ALA A 253 17.30 0.82 16.53
CA ALA A 253 18.64 1.39 16.37
C ALA A 253 18.64 2.88 16.74
N ARG A 254 17.71 3.67 16.18
CA ARG A 254 17.60 5.10 16.43
C ARG A 254 17.39 5.45 17.90
N ARG A 255 16.68 4.63 18.67
CA ARG A 255 16.40 4.91 20.09
C ARG A 255 17.46 4.39 21.05
N LEU A 256 18.10 3.27 20.74
CA LEU A 256 19.00 2.58 21.67
C LEU A 256 20.47 2.92 21.42
N GLN A 257 20.84 3.26 20.19
CA GLN A 257 22.23 3.52 19.82
C GLN A 257 22.77 4.76 20.55
N GLY A 258 23.91 4.60 21.22
CA GLY A 258 24.64 5.69 21.88
C GLY A 258 24.05 6.18 23.21
N GLN A 259 23.04 5.52 23.78
CA GLN A 259 22.39 5.98 25.02
C GLN A 259 23.01 5.41 26.30
N SER A 260 23.34 4.12 26.36
CA SER A 260 23.95 3.48 27.53
C SER A 260 24.62 2.15 27.15
N PRO A 261 25.71 1.73 27.83
CA PRO A 261 26.31 0.40 27.63
C PRO A 261 25.31 -0.74 27.83
N ALA A 262 24.35 -0.61 28.75
CA ALA A 262 23.31 -1.62 28.99
C ALA A 262 22.39 -1.84 27.77
N LEU A 263 22.28 -0.84 26.89
CA LEU A 263 21.46 -0.89 25.68
C LEU A 263 22.20 -1.48 24.46
N ALA A 264 23.48 -1.83 24.61
CA ALA A 264 24.22 -2.57 23.59
C ALA A 264 23.70 -4.01 23.43
N LEU A 265 23.21 -4.62 24.53
CA LEU A 265 22.68 -5.99 24.53
C LEU A 265 21.47 -6.15 23.58
N PRO A 266 20.41 -5.33 23.67
CA PRO A 266 19.30 -5.40 22.71
C PRO A 266 19.73 -5.28 21.24
N LEU A 267 20.66 -4.37 20.93
CA LEU A 267 21.15 -4.18 19.57
C LEU A 267 21.98 -5.38 19.09
N SER A 268 22.81 -5.94 19.96
CA SER A 268 23.58 -7.16 19.65
C SER A 268 22.65 -8.35 19.39
N TRP A 269 21.56 -8.47 20.14
CA TRP A 269 20.56 -9.51 19.90
C TRP A 269 19.84 -9.33 18.56
N ILE A 270 19.47 -8.10 18.20
CA ILE A 270 18.86 -7.81 16.89
C ILE A 270 19.85 -8.15 15.77
N GLU A 271 21.12 -7.74 15.89
CA GLU A 271 22.16 -8.05 14.90
C GLU A 271 22.34 -9.56 14.73
N GLN A 272 22.41 -10.31 15.82
CA GLN A 272 22.50 -11.77 15.78
C GLN A 272 21.29 -12.39 15.05
N ARG A 273 20.07 -11.93 15.35
CA ARG A 273 18.86 -12.41 14.68
C ARG A 273 18.85 -12.09 13.18
N LEU A 274 19.30 -10.91 12.78
CA LEU A 274 19.36 -10.53 11.37
C LEU A 274 20.41 -11.35 10.62
N SER A 275 21.53 -11.67 11.27
CA SER A 275 22.59 -12.49 10.69
C SER A 275 22.13 -13.90 10.31
N GLU A 276 21.15 -14.48 11.03
CA GLU A 276 20.53 -15.78 10.68
C GLU A 276 19.88 -15.75 9.28
N SER A 277 19.52 -14.55 8.80
CA SER A 277 18.92 -14.31 7.48
C SER A 277 19.85 -13.56 6.50
N GLY A 278 21.12 -13.37 6.86
CA GLY A 278 22.10 -12.63 6.05
C GLY A 278 21.85 -11.12 5.95
N GLN A 279 21.11 -10.53 6.90
CA GLN A 279 20.84 -9.09 6.98
C GLN A 279 21.65 -8.44 8.10
N SER A 280 21.81 -7.12 8.06
CA SER A 280 22.42 -6.33 9.15
C SER A 280 21.55 -5.14 9.54
N ILE A 281 21.77 -4.59 10.73
CA ILE A 281 21.07 -3.36 11.16
C ILE A 281 21.34 -2.22 10.18
N GLU A 282 22.59 -1.97 9.76
CA GLU A 282 22.92 -0.85 8.86
C GLU A 282 22.17 -0.96 7.53
N HIS A 283 22.11 -2.17 6.96
CA HIS A 283 21.40 -2.40 5.72
C HIS A 283 19.90 -2.06 5.85
N LEU A 284 19.26 -2.51 6.93
CA LEU A 284 17.84 -2.24 7.16
C LEU A 284 17.56 -0.76 7.50
N VAL A 285 18.46 -0.08 8.21
CA VAL A 285 18.34 1.37 8.44
C VAL A 285 18.46 2.16 7.13
N GLN A 286 19.41 1.79 6.27
CA GLN A 286 19.58 2.42 4.96
C GLN A 286 18.36 2.18 4.06
N LEU A 287 17.85 0.95 4.05
CA LEU A 287 16.63 0.57 3.33
C LEU A 287 15.44 1.41 3.80
N GLU A 288 15.26 1.59 5.10
CA GLU A 288 14.19 2.41 5.68
C GLU A 288 14.27 3.86 5.19
N ALA A 289 15.48 4.44 5.22
CA ALA A 289 15.69 5.82 4.79
C ALA A 289 15.36 6.01 3.29
N GLN A 290 15.79 5.07 2.44
CA GLN A 290 15.45 5.07 1.02
C GLN A 290 13.94 4.92 0.78
N GLN A 291 13.27 4.03 1.52
CA GLN A 291 11.84 3.81 1.39
C GLN A 291 11.02 5.03 1.83
N GLN A 292 11.41 5.69 2.92
CA GLN A 292 10.74 6.92 3.36
C GLN A 292 10.93 8.06 2.36
N ALA A 293 12.13 8.21 1.79
CA ALA A 293 12.37 9.20 0.75
C ALA A 293 11.53 8.93 -0.50
N ALA A 294 11.48 7.69 -0.97
CA ALA A 294 10.64 7.30 -2.11
C ALA A 294 9.15 7.51 -1.84
N ALA A 295 8.69 7.22 -0.62
CA ALA A 295 7.30 7.44 -0.21
C ALA A 295 6.93 8.92 -0.05
N GLN A 296 7.89 9.86 0.01
CA GLN A 296 7.59 11.29 -0.02
C GLN A 296 7.42 11.85 -1.43
N VAL A 297 8.03 11.22 -2.44
CA VAL A 297 8.08 11.74 -3.82
C VAL A 297 6.95 11.16 -4.71
N THR A 298 6.46 9.97 -4.38
CA THR A 298 5.54 9.18 -5.22
C THR A 298 4.07 9.31 -4.80
N VAL A 299 3.76 9.94 -3.66
CA VAL A 299 2.39 10.00 -3.13
C VAL A 299 1.65 11.22 -3.68
#